data_AF-A0A917PGK6-F1
#
_entry.id   AF-A0A917PGK6-F1
#
_cell.length_a   1.000
_cell.length_b   1.000
_cell.length_c   1.000
_cell.angle_alpha   90.00
_cell.angle_beta   90.00
_cell.angle_gamma   90.00
#
_symmetry.space_group_name_H-M   'P 1'
#
loop_
_entity.id
_entity.type
_entity.pdbx_description
1 polymer ?
#
loop_
_entity_poly.entity_id
_entity_poly.type
_entity_poly.pdbx_seq_one_letter_code
_entity_poly.pdbx_strand_id
1 'polypeptide(L)'
;MGTNRRYPDRADERADEIRLEQAKLGSPVSLTTAEVRRTGHGAEAREPIPVNASVRYRFVYEEPRTVEGEAMAWTRGAVLVKYLDPVTNQDQFVWVYANAVTRRTQP
;
A
#
# COMPACT_ATOMS: atom_id res chain seq x y z
N MET A 1 1.22 -4.82 -44.66
CA MET A 1 0.80 -5.54 -43.44
C MET A 1 2.06 -5.95 -42.69
N GLY A 2 2.42 -5.25 -41.61
CA GLY A 2 3.60 -5.54 -40.79
C GLY A 2 3.14 -5.77 -39.35
N THR A 3 3.10 -7.03 -38.93
CA THR A 3 2.64 -7.44 -37.62
C THR A 3 3.74 -7.13 -36.60
N ASN A 4 3.57 -6.08 -35.80
CA ASN A 4 4.46 -5.78 -34.68
C ASN A 4 4.32 -6.86 -33.60
N ARG A 5 5.23 -7.85 -33.63
CA ARG A 5 5.48 -8.79 -32.53
C ARG A 5 6.09 -8.00 -31.36
N ARG A 6 5.25 -7.52 -30.45
CA ARG A 6 5.68 -7.04 -29.14
C ARG A 6 6.08 -8.25 -28.30
N TYR A 7 7.37 -8.38 -28.00
CA TYR A 7 7.81 -9.25 -26.92
C TYR A 7 7.21 -8.72 -25.61
N PRO A 8 6.65 -9.57 -24.73
CA PRO A 8 6.39 -9.17 -23.36
C PRO A 8 7.74 -8.77 -22.73
N ASP A 9 7.77 -7.58 -22.13
CA ASP A 9 8.97 -7.04 -21.51
C ASP A 9 9.25 -7.83 -20.22
N ARG A 10 10.49 -8.26 -19.99
CA ARG A 10 10.90 -9.08 -18.83
C ARG A 10 10.54 -8.45 -17.47
N ALA A 11 10.22 -7.16 -17.42
CA ALA A 11 9.70 -6.47 -16.25
C ALA A 11 8.32 -7.00 -15.79
N ASP A 12 7.45 -7.39 -16.72
CA ASP A 12 6.12 -7.95 -16.43
C ASP A 12 6.21 -9.33 -15.77
N GLU A 13 7.11 -10.19 -16.25
CA GLU A 13 7.30 -11.55 -15.71
C GLU A 13 7.85 -11.53 -14.27
N ARG A 14 8.75 -10.59 -13.97
CA ARG A 14 9.26 -10.38 -12.60
C ARG A 14 8.18 -9.83 -11.68
N ALA A 15 7.35 -8.92 -12.15
CA ALA A 15 6.24 -8.38 -11.39
C ALA A 15 5.20 -9.47 -11.07
N ASP A 16 4.93 -10.38 -11.99
CA ASP A 16 4.02 -11.50 -11.79
C ASP A 16 4.58 -12.54 -10.80
N GLU A 17 5.88 -12.86 -10.90
CA GLU A 17 6.60 -13.75 -9.97
C GLU A 17 6.59 -13.18 -8.53
N ILE A 18 6.93 -11.90 -8.37
CA ILE A 18 6.85 -11.20 -7.07
C ILE A 18 5.42 -11.21 -6.53
N ARG A 19 4.42 -10.98 -7.39
CA ARG A 19 3.00 -10.98 -7.02
C ARG A 19 2.53 -12.37 -6.57
N LEU A 20 3.02 -13.43 -7.20
CA LEU A 20 2.72 -14.82 -6.85
C LEU A 20 3.35 -15.23 -5.51
N GLU A 21 4.58 -14.80 -5.25
CA GLU A 21 5.27 -15.05 -3.97
C GLU A 21 4.61 -14.27 -2.82
N GLN A 22 4.19 -13.02 -3.07
CA GLN A 22 3.46 -12.21 -2.08
C GLN A 22 2.04 -12.72 -1.79
N ALA A 23 1.40 -13.44 -2.72
CA ALA A 23 0.10 -14.06 -2.48
C ALA A 23 0.13 -15.16 -1.40
N LYS A 24 1.30 -15.75 -1.12
CA LYS A 24 1.47 -16.81 -0.11
C LYS A 24 1.63 -16.29 1.32
N LEU A 25 1.96 -15.01 1.49
CA LEU A 25 2.35 -14.42 2.78
C LEU A 25 1.24 -13.58 3.43
N GLY A 26 0.06 -13.54 2.80
CA GLY A 26 -1.03 -12.64 3.14
C GLY A 26 -0.73 -11.25 2.57
N SER A 27 -1.54 -10.80 1.61
CA SER A 27 -1.31 -9.49 1.00
C SER A 27 -1.97 -8.40 1.83
N PRO A 28 -1.32 -7.24 2.02
CA PRO A 28 -1.97 -6.11 2.64
C PRO A 28 -3.13 -5.64 1.76
N VAL A 29 -4.28 -5.37 2.39
CA VAL A 29 -5.48 -4.86 1.75
C VAL A 29 -5.39 -3.35 1.74
N SER A 30 -4.97 -2.81 0.60
CA SER A 30 -5.05 -1.38 0.32
C SER A 30 -6.45 -1.01 -0.17
N LEU A 31 -6.90 0.20 0.16
CA LEU A 31 -8.03 0.81 -0.52
C LEU A 31 -7.76 0.90 -2.03
N THR A 32 -8.79 0.66 -2.82
CA THR A 32 -8.73 0.81 -4.27
C THR A 32 -8.66 2.28 -4.66
N THR A 33 -8.15 2.58 -5.85
CA THR A 33 -8.13 3.96 -6.39
C THR A 33 -9.53 4.58 -6.43
N ALA A 34 -10.57 3.78 -6.69
CA ALA A 34 -11.95 4.24 -6.67
C ALA A 34 -12.42 4.66 -5.28
N GLU A 35 -12.06 3.91 -4.23
CA GLU A 35 -12.36 4.26 -2.84
C GLU A 35 -11.63 5.53 -2.40
N VAL A 36 -10.33 5.65 -2.71
CA VAL A 36 -9.53 6.85 -2.41
C VAL A 36 -10.09 8.10 -3.10
N ARG A 37 -10.58 7.97 -4.34
CA ARG A 37 -11.23 9.11 -5.02
C ARG A 37 -12.53 9.56 -4.35
N ARG A 38 -13.25 8.64 -3.69
CA ARG A 38 -14.48 8.98 -2.95
C ARG A 38 -14.21 9.72 -1.64
N THR A 39 -13.00 9.60 -1.08
CA THR A 39 -12.62 10.26 0.17
C THR A 39 -12.17 11.72 -0.01
N GLY A 40 -12.21 12.25 -1.23
CA GLY A 40 -12.04 13.68 -1.52
C GLY A 40 -10.74 14.02 -2.25
N HIS A 41 -10.36 15.31 -2.21
CA HIS A 41 -9.14 15.78 -2.87
C HIS A 41 -7.90 15.26 -2.16
N GLY A 42 -6.91 14.83 -2.95
CA GLY A 42 -5.62 14.38 -2.47
C GLY A 42 -4.67 15.55 -2.22
N ALA A 43 -3.85 15.42 -1.18
CA ALA A 43 -2.70 16.25 -0.87
C ALA A 43 -1.50 15.33 -0.60
N GLU A 44 -0.33 15.75 -1.08
CA GLU A 44 0.92 15.06 -0.82
C GLU A 44 1.60 15.65 0.42
N ALA A 45 2.26 14.80 1.21
CA ALA A 45 3.07 15.24 2.32
C ALA A 45 4.30 15.96 1.78
N ARG A 46 4.60 17.16 2.29
CA ARG A 46 5.86 17.84 1.97
C ARG A 46 7.06 17.08 2.53
N GLU A 47 6.86 16.43 3.68
CA GLU A 47 7.84 15.63 4.40
C GLU A 47 7.13 14.38 4.94
N PRO A 48 7.81 13.22 5.01
CA PRO A 48 7.26 12.02 5.63
C PRO A 48 6.77 12.28 7.05
N ILE A 49 5.50 11.98 7.34
CA ILE A 49 4.94 12.16 8.68
C ILE A 49 4.92 10.80 9.39
N PRO A 50 5.62 10.60 10.52
CA PRO A 50 5.60 9.32 11.22
C PRO A 50 4.22 9.00 11.79
N VAL A 51 3.72 7.79 11.50
CA VAL A 51 2.39 7.32 11.88
C VAL A 51 2.40 5.86 12.33
N ASN A 52 1.41 5.50 13.14
CA ASN A 52 0.99 4.12 13.34
C ASN A 52 -0.27 3.89 12.52
N ALA A 53 -0.27 2.88 11.65
CA ALA A 53 -1.38 2.56 10.78
C ALA A 53 -1.89 1.15 11.04
N SER A 54 -3.22 0.96 11.08
CA SER A 54 -3.85 -0.35 11.11
C SER A 54 -4.08 -0.82 9.67
N VAL A 55 -3.23 -1.71 9.20
CA VAL A 55 -3.28 -2.30 7.86
C VAL A 55 -3.94 -3.66 7.96
N ARG A 56 -4.96 -3.90 7.13
CA ARG A 56 -5.61 -5.22 7.07
C ARG A 56 -4.79 -6.14 6.20
N TYR A 57 -4.58 -7.37 6.63
CA TYR A 57 -3.93 -8.42 5.83
C TYR A 57 -4.96 -9.49 5.49
N ARG A 58 -4.96 -9.93 4.22
CA ARG A 58 -5.85 -10.99 3.75
C ARG A 58 -5.12 -12.34 3.78
N PHE A 59 -5.44 -13.15 4.78
CA PHE A 59 -5.05 -14.57 4.86
C PHE A 59 -6.27 -15.46 4.50
N VAL A 60 -6.51 -16.54 5.26
CA VAL A 60 -7.78 -17.30 5.25
C VAL A 60 -8.93 -16.44 5.82
N TYR A 61 -8.61 -15.48 6.69
CA TYR A 61 -9.50 -14.44 7.21
C TYR A 61 -8.78 -13.07 7.18
N GLU A 62 -9.54 -11.98 7.26
CA GLU A 62 -8.97 -10.62 7.33
C GLU A 62 -8.55 -10.28 8.76
N GLU A 63 -7.28 -9.97 8.97
CA GLU A 63 -6.75 -9.60 10.29
C GLU A 63 -6.11 -8.20 10.25
N PRO A 64 -6.50 -7.27 11.14
CA PRO A 64 -5.86 -5.97 11.25
C PRO A 64 -4.52 -6.08 11.98
N ARG A 65 -3.47 -5.50 11.41
CA ARG A 65 -2.14 -5.39 12.01
C ARG A 65 -1.72 -3.93 12.11
N THR A 66 -1.19 -3.54 13.26
CA THR A 66 -0.63 -2.21 13.45
C THR A 66 0.80 -2.20 12.95
N VAL A 67 1.12 -1.26 12.05
CA VAL A 67 2.47 -1.06 11.50
C VAL A 67 2.94 0.35 11.81
N GLU A 68 4.24 0.47 12.07
CA GLU A 68 4.94 1.75 12.17
C GLU A 68 5.38 2.16 10.76
N GLY A 69 5.05 3.39 10.35
CA GLY A 69 5.35 3.86 9.00
C GLY A 69 5.28 5.37 8.89
N GLU A 70 5.21 5.82 7.64
CA GLU A 70 5.26 7.22 7.26
C GLU A 70 4.08 7.54 6.34
N ALA A 71 3.31 8.57 6.65
CA ALA A 71 2.27 9.08 5.77
C ALA A 71 2.92 9.92 4.65
N MET A 72 2.70 9.48 3.41
CA MET A 72 3.27 10.06 2.19
C MET A 72 2.28 10.97 1.45
N ALA A 73 0.99 10.62 1.50
CA ALA A 73 -0.09 11.39 0.91
C ALA A 73 -1.39 11.13 1.68
N TRP A 74 -2.38 12.01 1.55
CA TRP A 74 -3.68 11.83 2.17
C TRP A 74 -4.78 12.51 1.38
N THR A 75 -6.01 12.08 1.64
CA THR A 75 -7.24 12.77 1.28
C THR A 75 -7.95 13.16 2.58
N ARG A 76 -9.19 13.68 2.51
CA ARG A 76 -9.98 13.91 3.74
C ARG A 76 -10.31 12.63 4.52
N GLY A 77 -10.32 11.46 3.87
CA GLY A 77 -10.76 10.21 4.49
C GLY A 77 -9.81 9.02 4.35
N ALA A 78 -8.68 9.17 3.66
CA ALA A 78 -7.71 8.10 3.45
C ALA A 78 -6.27 8.64 3.49
N VAL A 79 -5.32 7.79 3.88
CA VAL A 79 -3.90 8.11 4.00
C VAL A 79 -3.08 7.03 3.30
N LEU A 80 -2.11 7.45 2.49
CA LEU A 80 -1.09 6.59 1.91
C LEU A 80 0.03 6.44 2.91
N VAL A 81 0.24 5.22 3.38
CA VAL A 81 1.26 4.87 4.35
C VAL A 81 2.34 4.06 3.66
N LYS A 82 3.59 4.50 3.83
CA LYS A 82 4.79 3.73 3.52
C LYS A 82 5.25 3.05 4.80
N TYR A 83 5.46 1.75 4.79
CA TYR A 83 6.01 1.02 5.94
C TYR A 83 6.86 -0.16 5.49
N LEU A 84 7.76 -0.60 6.36
CA LEU A 84 8.54 -1.80 6.12
C LEU A 84 7.69 -3.02 6.48
N ASP A 85 7.35 -3.85 5.50
CA ASP A 85 6.56 -5.04 5.76
C ASP A 85 7.36 -6.05 6.58
N PRO A 86 6.84 -6.52 7.73
CA PRO A 86 7.60 -7.36 8.65
C PRO A 86 7.89 -8.76 8.10
N VAL A 87 7.20 -9.18 7.03
CA VAL A 87 7.33 -10.51 6.45
C VAL A 87 8.31 -10.51 5.29
N THR A 88 8.16 -9.54 4.39
CA THR A 88 8.97 -9.42 3.17
C THR A 88 10.20 -8.54 3.36
N ASN A 89 10.26 -7.76 4.45
CA ASN A 89 11.30 -6.77 4.73
C ASN A 89 11.50 -5.78 3.57
N GLN A 90 10.43 -5.47 2.85
CA GLN A 90 10.39 -4.52 1.75
C GLN A 90 9.45 -3.35 2.08
N ASP A 91 9.75 -2.19 1.50
CA ASP A 91 8.85 -1.05 1.56
C ASP A 91 7.51 -1.38 0.88
N GLN A 92 6.43 -1.26 1.64
CA GLN A 92 5.06 -1.40 1.16
C GLN A 92 4.33 -0.06 1.22
N PHE A 93 3.48 0.17 0.22
CA PHE A 93 2.67 1.37 0.09
C PHE A 93 1.20 0.99 0.10
N VAL A 94 0.47 1.46 1.11
CA VAL A 94 -0.94 1.10 1.29
C VAL A 94 -1.79 2.32 1.57
N TRP A 95 -2.93 2.41 0.88
CA TRP A 95 -3.98 3.33 1.27
C TRP A 95 -4.83 2.71 2.36
N VAL A 96 -4.96 3.40 3.48
CA VAL A 96 -5.84 3.05 4.59
C VAL A 96 -6.79 4.20 4.88
N TYR A 97 -7.93 3.92 5.51
CA TYR A 97 -8.81 4.99 5.95
C TYR A 97 -8.14 5.83 7.03
N ALA A 98 -8.42 7.14 7.06
CA ALA A 98 -7.77 8.07 7.98
C ALA A 98 -8.02 7.73 9.47
N ASN A 99 -9.17 7.11 9.78
CA ASN A 99 -9.48 6.63 11.14
C ASN A 99 -8.65 5.41 11.56
N ALA A 100 -7.96 4.75 10.63
CA ALA A 100 -7.03 3.66 10.90
C ALA A 100 -5.59 4.15 11.10
N VAL A 101 -5.36 5.47 11.09
CA VAL A 101 -4.03 6.07 11.21
C VAL A 101 -3.98 7.01 12.41
N THR A 102 -2.98 6.81 13.25
CA THR A 102 -2.68 7.67 14.39
C THR A 102 -1.30 8.28 14.19
N ARG A 103 -1.20 9.60 14.35
CA ARG A 103 0.11 10.29 14.29
C ARG A 103 0.98 9.80 15.44
N ARG A 104 2.23 9.44 15.13
CA ARG A 104 3.21 9.12 16.16
C ARG A 104 3.87 10.43 16.60
N THR A 105 3.49 10.93 17.77
CA THR A 105 4.29 11.93 18.47
C THR A 105 5.53 11.22 19.00
N GLN A 106 6.71 11.59 18.49
CA GLN A 106 7.96 11.21 19.15
C GLN A 106 7.92 11.72 20.60
N PRO A 107 8.31 10.90 21.59
CA PRO A 107 8.47 11.35 22.97
C PRO A 107 9.63 12.36 23.10
#